data_AF-A0A383V9G8-F1
#
_entry.id   AF-A0A383V9G8-F1
#
_cell.length_a   1.000
_cell.length_b   1.000
_cell.length_c   1.000
_cell.angle_alpha   90.00
_cell.angle_beta   90.00
_cell.angle_gamma   90.00
#
_symmetry.space_group_name_H-M   'P 1'
#
loop_
_entity.id
_entity.type
_entity.pdbx_description
1 polymer ?
#
loop_
_entity_poly.entity_id
_entity_poly.type
_entity_poly.pdbx_seq_one_letter_code
_entity_poly.pdbx_strand_id
1 'polypeptide(L)'
;MARACFAVLLLLGLAGQAYCRVPSPYSASSNDACGTCKVAVRLMGDMMCDPYVDDTLAKWMVDNICSNFDEKEQCSDLVLGLTPALVQWLRVNADPDTLCSGMGVCPAAALQAQVQPRHSSKPNDVTCPLCMYVASKLKEQVNNPVTQADIRDASLAACAALPEGMMRDACTDFVEQYGEQWKGSSPAAGQQQQQQQQQLLMMCGCASV
;
A
#
# COMPACT_ATOMS: atom_id res chain seq x y z
N MET A 1 41.30 -25.40 -4.90
CA MET A 1 39.84 -25.43 -5.17
C MET A 1 39.03 -24.46 -4.30
N ALA A 2 39.58 -23.89 -3.22
CA ALA A 2 38.88 -22.90 -2.37
C ALA A 2 38.76 -21.46 -2.94
N ARG A 3 39.48 -21.13 -4.04
CA ARG A 3 39.44 -19.79 -4.65
C ARG A 3 38.25 -19.58 -5.59
N ALA A 4 37.59 -20.66 -6.03
CA ALA A 4 36.40 -20.58 -6.88
C ALA A 4 35.11 -20.35 -6.06
N CYS A 5 35.02 -20.89 -4.83
CA CYS A 5 33.86 -20.67 -3.96
C CYS A 5 33.71 -19.20 -3.51
N PHE A 6 34.81 -18.51 -3.23
CA PHE A 6 34.76 -17.08 -2.85
C PHE A 6 34.32 -16.17 -4.00
N ALA A 7 34.65 -16.52 -5.25
CA ALA A 7 34.23 -15.74 -6.42
C ALA A 7 32.74 -15.89 -6.73
N VAL A 8 32.17 -17.08 -6.51
CA VAL A 8 30.73 -17.33 -6.68
C VAL A 8 29.91 -16.65 -5.57
N LEU A 9 30.43 -16.58 -4.35
CA LEU A 9 29.80 -15.81 -3.25
C LEU A 9 29.86 -14.29 -3.49
N LEU A 10 30.90 -13.77 -4.15
CA LEU A 10 30.97 -12.38 -4.57
C LEU A 10 30.02 -12.05 -5.74
N LEU A 11 29.80 -12.98 -6.67
CA LEU A 11 28.88 -12.76 -7.79
C LEU A 11 27.41 -12.95 -7.40
N LEU A 12 27.09 -13.83 -6.44
CA LEU A 12 25.75 -13.96 -5.87
C LEU A 12 25.47 -12.89 -4.79
N GLY A 13 26.51 -12.33 -4.17
CA GLY A 13 26.39 -11.25 -3.18
C GLY A 13 26.09 -9.86 -3.76
N LEU A 14 26.20 -9.67 -5.08
CA LEU A 14 25.94 -8.38 -5.72
C LEU A 14 24.51 -8.21 -6.26
N ALA A 15 23.67 -9.24 -6.18
CA ALA A 15 22.24 -9.08 -6.49
C ALA A 15 21.43 -8.58 -5.27
N GLY A 16 21.94 -8.74 -4.05
CA GLY A 16 21.31 -8.27 -2.82
C GLY A 16 21.69 -6.85 -2.39
N GLN A 17 22.79 -6.29 -2.91
CA GLN A 17 23.33 -4.99 -2.46
C GLN A 17 23.07 -3.84 -3.43
N ALA A 18 22.31 -4.05 -4.51
CA ALA A 18 21.99 -2.99 -5.45
C ALA A 18 20.92 -2.00 -4.95
N TYR A 19 20.11 -2.40 -3.96
CA TYR A 19 18.92 -1.64 -3.54
C TYR A 19 19.18 -0.66 -2.38
N CYS A 20 20.28 -0.86 -1.62
CA CYS A 20 20.66 0.02 -0.52
C CYS A 20 21.79 0.97 -0.93
N ARG A 21 21.69 1.54 -2.14
CA ARG A 21 22.64 2.53 -2.62
C ARG A 21 22.15 3.90 -2.19
N VAL A 22 22.67 4.41 -1.08
CA VAL A 22 22.35 5.74 -0.51
C VAL A 22 22.78 6.86 -1.48
N PRO A 23 21.86 7.69 -2.02
CA PRO A 23 22.26 8.89 -2.76
C PRO A 23 21.66 10.17 -2.16
N SER A 24 22.58 11.12 -1.99
CA SER A 24 22.43 12.58 -1.90
C SER A 24 22.23 13.19 -0.51
N PRO A 25 23.02 14.23 -0.16
CA PRO A 25 22.73 15.09 0.97
C PRO A 25 21.41 15.81 0.71
N TYR A 26 20.53 15.83 1.72
CA TYR A 26 19.20 16.39 1.60
C TYR A 26 19.09 17.72 2.31
N SER A 27 18.69 18.74 1.56
CA SER A 27 18.22 20.01 2.09
C SER A 27 16.76 20.19 1.67
N ALA A 28 15.81 19.90 2.57
CA ALA A 28 14.46 20.41 2.43
C ALA A 28 14.35 21.72 3.21
N SER A 29 13.77 22.74 2.57
CA SER A 29 13.34 23.97 3.26
C SER A 29 12.15 23.62 4.17
N SER A 30 12.10 24.19 5.39
CA SER A 30 11.02 23.93 6.35
C SER A 30 9.62 24.35 5.88
N ASN A 31 9.52 25.07 4.76
CA ASN A 31 8.28 25.53 4.17
C ASN A 31 7.88 24.74 2.90
N ASP A 32 8.58 23.65 2.59
CA ASP A 32 8.28 22.75 1.47
C ASP A 32 7.77 21.40 2.01
N ALA A 33 6.45 21.28 2.12
CA ALA A 33 5.80 20.05 2.57
C ALA A 33 6.09 18.86 1.64
N CYS A 34 6.17 19.11 0.33
CA CYS A 34 6.49 18.08 -0.65
C CYS A 34 7.96 17.62 -0.51
N GLY A 35 8.89 18.56 -0.41
CA GLY A 35 10.30 18.28 -0.13
C GLY A 35 10.49 17.52 1.17
N THR A 36 9.76 17.91 2.23
CA THR A 36 9.81 17.25 3.53
C THR A 36 9.25 15.82 3.46
N CYS A 37 8.15 15.58 2.75
CA CYS A 37 7.63 14.24 2.54
C CYS A 37 8.65 13.35 1.80
N LYS A 38 9.25 13.87 0.72
CA LYS A 38 10.26 13.12 -0.06
C LYS A 38 11.50 12.77 0.76
N VAL A 39 11.93 13.69 1.63
CA VAL A 39 12.99 13.41 2.61
C VAL A 39 12.56 12.30 3.55
N ALA A 40 11.38 12.40 4.15
CA ALA A 40 10.89 11.41 5.12
C ALA A 40 10.80 10.00 4.52
N VAL A 41 10.26 9.87 3.30
CA VAL A 41 10.15 8.58 2.61
C VAL A 41 11.52 7.99 2.30
N ARG A 42 12.49 8.82 1.87
CA ARG A 42 13.86 8.34 1.62
C ARG A 42 14.57 7.94 2.92
N LEU A 43 14.42 8.71 3.99
CA LEU A 43 14.95 8.35 5.31
C LEU A 43 14.36 7.04 5.82
N MET A 44 13.06 6.81 5.61
CA MET A 44 12.43 5.52 5.92
C MET A 44 13.05 4.39 5.10
N GLY A 45 13.23 4.58 3.79
CA GLY A 45 13.91 3.61 2.93
C GLY A 45 15.35 3.29 3.38
N ASP A 46 16.10 4.32 3.79
CA ASP A 46 17.46 4.17 4.30
C ASP A 46 17.50 3.41 5.64
N MET A 47 16.56 3.69 6.56
CA MET A 47 16.43 2.92 7.81
C MET A 47 16.07 1.46 7.54
N MET A 48 15.21 1.21 6.55
CA MET A 48 14.85 -0.14 6.15
C MET A 48 16.01 -0.90 5.51
N CYS A 49 17.15 -0.27 5.19
CA CYS A 49 18.35 -0.96 4.74
C CYS A 49 19.19 -1.56 5.87
N ASP A 50 18.89 -1.23 7.12
CA ASP A 50 19.53 -1.86 8.27
C ASP A 50 18.91 -3.26 8.50
N PRO A 51 19.70 -4.35 8.39
CA PRO A 51 19.19 -5.71 8.65
C PRO A 51 18.65 -5.88 10.08
N TYR A 52 19.06 -5.03 11.03
CA TYR A 52 18.52 -5.01 12.38
C TYR A 52 17.04 -4.59 12.42
N VAL A 53 16.59 -3.77 11.47
CA VAL A 53 15.19 -3.34 11.37
C VAL A 53 14.28 -4.51 10.97
N ASP A 54 14.75 -5.40 10.08
CA ASP A 54 13.98 -6.57 9.64
C ASP A 54 13.72 -7.52 10.82
N ASP A 55 14.77 -7.86 11.58
CA ASP A 55 14.68 -8.74 12.74
C ASP A 55 13.86 -8.11 13.88
N THR A 56 14.04 -6.81 14.13
CA THR A 56 13.31 -6.09 15.17
C THR A 56 11.83 -5.97 14.83
N LEU A 57 11.50 -5.70 13.56
CA LEU A 57 10.13 -5.61 13.08
C LEU A 57 9.43 -6.97 13.12
N ALA A 58 10.10 -8.03 12.65
CA ALA A 58 9.58 -9.39 12.72
C ALA A 58 9.31 -9.80 14.18
N LYS A 59 10.26 -9.54 15.07
CA LYS A 59 10.11 -9.81 16.50
C LYS A 59 8.95 -9.03 17.12
N TRP A 60 8.82 -7.74 16.81
CA TRP A 60 7.70 -6.93 17.30
C TRP A 60 6.35 -7.51 16.83
N MET A 61 6.26 -7.95 15.58
CA MET A 61 5.05 -8.58 15.05
C MET A 61 4.76 -9.92 15.73
N VAL A 62 5.75 -10.75 15.99
CA VAL A 62 5.55 -11.99 16.78
C VAL A 62 5.04 -11.65 18.18
N ASP A 63 5.69 -10.71 18.86
CA ASP A 63 5.38 -10.38 20.25
C ASP A 63 4.00 -9.71 20.40
N ASN A 64 3.56 -8.88 19.43
CA ASN A 64 2.33 -8.09 19.54
C ASN A 64 1.15 -8.61 18.70
N ILE A 65 1.41 -9.28 17.58
CA ILE A 65 0.36 -9.80 16.70
C ILE A 65 0.09 -11.26 17.07
N CYS A 66 1.11 -12.13 17.00
CA CYS A 66 0.93 -13.57 17.20
C CYS A 66 0.52 -13.95 18.63
N SER A 67 0.75 -13.08 19.62
CA SER A 67 0.25 -13.26 20.98
C SER A 67 -1.30 -13.36 21.08
N ASN A 68 -2.03 -12.83 20.08
CA ASN A 68 -3.49 -12.84 20.05
C ASN A 68 -4.10 -14.05 19.30
N PHE A 69 -3.27 -14.95 18.77
CA PHE A 69 -3.74 -16.12 18.02
C PHE A 69 -3.58 -17.39 18.84
N ASP A 70 -4.51 -18.34 18.68
CA ASP A 70 -4.43 -19.66 19.32
C ASP A 70 -3.24 -20.47 18.78
N GLU A 71 -2.96 -20.35 17.47
CA GLU A 71 -1.87 -21.04 16.77
C GLU A 71 -0.62 -20.14 16.65
N LYS A 72 -0.01 -19.83 17.80
CA LYS A 72 1.12 -18.88 17.90
C LYS A 72 2.34 -19.26 17.05
N GLU A 73 2.67 -20.55 17.00
CA GLU A 73 3.81 -21.04 16.20
C GLU A 73 3.57 -20.83 14.70
N GLN A 74 2.40 -21.19 14.19
CA GLN A 74 2.06 -21.00 12.78
C GLN A 74 2.01 -19.51 12.40
N CYS A 75 1.49 -18.66 13.28
CA CYS A 75 1.56 -17.21 13.10
C CYS A 75 3.02 -16.72 13.08
N SER A 76 3.86 -17.18 14.02
CA SER A 76 5.26 -16.79 14.09
C SER A 76 6.01 -17.19 12.82
N ASP A 77 5.83 -18.42 12.35
CA ASP A 77 6.46 -18.92 11.12
C ASP A 77 6.03 -18.10 9.90
N LEU A 78 4.75 -17.74 9.83
CA LEU A 78 4.21 -16.88 8.77
C LEU A 78 4.83 -15.47 8.84
N VAL A 79 4.87 -14.86 10.02
CA VAL A 79 5.47 -13.53 10.23
C VAL A 79 6.94 -13.54 9.87
N LEU A 80 7.70 -14.50 10.38
CA LEU A 80 9.13 -14.65 10.10
C LEU A 80 9.40 -14.90 8.60
N GLY A 81 8.52 -15.65 7.92
CA GLY A 81 8.63 -15.89 6.48
C GLY A 81 8.21 -14.70 5.60
N LEU A 82 7.20 -13.94 6.01
CA LEU A 82 6.67 -12.82 5.22
C LEU A 82 7.44 -11.53 5.42
N THR A 83 7.95 -11.25 6.62
CA THR A 83 8.58 -9.96 6.94
C THR A 83 9.72 -9.60 5.99
N PRO A 84 10.67 -10.50 5.67
CA PRO A 84 11.76 -10.19 4.75
C PRO A 84 11.26 -9.87 3.33
N ALA A 85 10.24 -10.61 2.87
CA ALA A 85 9.64 -10.37 1.55
C ALA A 85 8.87 -9.05 1.51
N LEU A 86 8.15 -8.71 2.59
CA LEU A 86 7.42 -7.46 2.74
C LEU A 86 8.37 -6.26 2.76
N VAL A 87 9.44 -6.33 3.57
CA VAL A 87 10.44 -5.26 3.62
C VAL A 87 11.12 -5.11 2.26
N GLN A 88 11.49 -6.22 1.60
CA GLN A 88 12.08 -6.16 0.28
C GLN A 88 11.12 -5.52 -0.75
N TRP A 89 9.83 -5.85 -0.68
CA TRP A 89 8.82 -5.24 -1.53
C TRP A 89 8.71 -3.73 -1.28
N LEU A 90 8.72 -3.31 -0.02
CA LEU A 90 8.68 -1.89 0.38
C LEU A 90 9.92 -1.14 -0.13
N ARG A 91 11.12 -1.70 0.01
CA ARG A 91 12.36 -1.09 -0.51
C ARG A 91 12.30 -0.83 -2.02
N VAL A 92 11.69 -1.73 -2.78
CA VAL A 92 11.62 -1.64 -4.26
C VAL A 92 10.49 -0.72 -4.74
N ASN A 93 9.42 -0.58 -3.97
CA ASN A 93 8.21 0.16 -4.38
C ASN A 93 8.02 1.51 -3.67
N ALA A 94 8.90 1.87 -2.72
CA ALA A 94 8.84 3.13 -2.00
C ALA A 94 9.47 4.29 -2.77
N ASP A 95 8.98 4.55 -3.98
CA ASP A 95 9.33 5.76 -4.73
C ASP A 95 8.74 7.01 -4.03
N PRO A 96 9.57 7.95 -3.57
CA PRO A 96 9.12 9.10 -2.79
C PRO A 96 8.24 10.06 -3.58
N ASP A 97 8.41 10.15 -4.90
CA ASP A 97 7.54 10.96 -5.75
C ASP A 97 6.14 10.35 -5.84
N THR A 98 6.05 9.04 -6.05
CA THR A 98 4.78 8.29 -6.15
C THR A 98 4.06 8.26 -4.81
N LEU A 99 4.75 7.96 -3.72
CA LEU A 99 4.14 7.90 -2.38
C LEU A 99 3.66 9.28 -1.92
N CYS A 100 4.49 10.31 -2.02
CA CYS A 100 4.10 11.66 -1.58
C CYS A 100 3.01 12.29 -2.47
N SER A 101 2.96 11.93 -3.75
CA SER A 101 1.85 12.32 -4.65
C SER A 101 0.57 11.54 -4.33
N GLY A 102 0.66 10.24 -4.05
CA GLY A 102 -0.46 9.39 -3.64
C GLY A 102 -1.09 9.84 -2.32
N MET A 103 -0.28 10.37 -1.41
CA MET A 103 -0.74 10.99 -0.16
C MET A 103 -1.26 12.43 -0.34
N GLY A 104 -1.15 13.01 -1.54
CA GLY A 104 -1.58 14.38 -1.84
C GLY A 104 -0.69 15.48 -1.25
N VAL A 105 0.48 15.15 -0.71
CA VAL A 105 1.43 16.11 -0.10
C VAL A 105 2.27 16.80 -1.17
N CYS A 106 2.64 16.05 -2.20
CA CYS A 106 3.19 16.62 -3.42
C CYS A 106 2.08 16.88 -4.43
N PRO A 107 2.23 17.89 -5.31
CA PRO A 107 1.40 17.98 -6.51
C PRO A 107 1.46 16.64 -7.21
N ALA A 108 0.32 16.13 -7.67
CA ALA A 108 0.29 14.87 -8.39
C ALA A 108 1.31 14.95 -9.54
N ALA A 109 2.46 14.29 -9.40
CA ALA A 109 3.16 13.80 -10.56
C ALA A 109 2.09 12.98 -11.27
N ALA A 110 1.70 13.38 -12.48
CA ALA A 110 0.72 12.65 -13.28
C ALA A 110 1.02 11.18 -13.05
N LEU A 111 0.11 10.48 -12.35
CA LEU A 111 0.36 9.17 -11.78
C LEU A 111 0.64 8.24 -12.95
N GLN A 112 1.90 8.22 -13.39
CA GLN A 112 2.48 7.15 -14.16
C GLN A 112 2.79 6.06 -13.16
N ALA A 113 1.77 5.64 -12.40
CA ALA A 113 1.67 4.23 -12.13
C ALA A 113 1.88 3.59 -13.50
N GLN A 114 2.84 2.68 -13.62
CA GLN A 114 2.97 1.84 -14.80
C GLN A 114 1.78 0.88 -14.89
N VAL A 115 0.56 1.40 -14.80
CA VAL A 115 -0.54 0.86 -15.57
C VAL A 115 -0.19 1.24 -17.01
N GLN A 116 0.72 0.48 -17.62
CA GLN A 116 0.81 0.51 -19.07
C GLN A 116 -0.62 0.30 -19.55
N PRO A 117 -1.19 1.24 -20.34
CA PRO A 117 -2.47 1.00 -20.95
C PRO A 117 -2.34 -0.36 -21.63
N ARG A 118 -3.14 -1.33 -21.20
CA ARG A 118 -3.14 -2.60 -21.91
C ARG A 118 -3.81 -2.30 -23.23
N HIS A 119 -3.01 -1.89 -24.21
CA HIS A 119 -3.38 -1.96 -25.60
C HIS A 119 -3.53 -3.44 -25.88
N SER A 120 -4.76 -3.88 -25.79
CA SER A 120 -5.24 -5.09 -26.37
C SER A 120 -5.03 -5.02 -27.89
N SER A 121 -3.82 -5.35 -28.33
CA SER A 121 -3.48 -5.47 -29.75
C SER A 121 -4.01 -6.76 -30.38
N LYS A 122 -4.83 -7.52 -29.64
CA LYS A 122 -5.55 -8.69 -30.15
C LYS A 122 -6.97 -8.33 -30.58
N PRO A 123 -7.39 -8.72 -31.80
CA PRO A 123 -8.81 -8.76 -32.14
C PRO A 123 -9.56 -9.58 -31.09
N ASN A 124 -10.69 -9.05 -30.58
CA ASN A 124 -11.57 -9.66 -29.58
C ASN A 124 -11.07 -9.68 -28.12
N ASP A 125 -10.17 -8.80 -27.72
CA ASP A 125 -9.87 -8.66 -26.30
C ASP A 125 -11.03 -8.00 -25.55
N VAL A 126 -11.71 -8.78 -24.73
CA VAL A 126 -12.84 -8.35 -23.90
C VAL A 126 -12.39 -7.81 -22.54
N THR A 127 -11.10 -7.78 -22.24
CA THR A 127 -10.59 -7.49 -20.89
C THR A 127 -10.93 -6.07 -20.43
N CYS A 128 -10.77 -5.05 -21.28
CA CYS A 128 -11.14 -3.68 -20.93
C CYS A 128 -12.66 -3.49 -20.76
N PRO A 129 -13.54 -3.86 -21.72
CA PRO A 129 -14.97 -3.71 -21.52
C PRO A 129 -15.50 -4.56 -20.35
N LEU A 130 -14.92 -5.73 -20.10
CA LEU A 130 -15.27 -6.55 -18.94
C LEU A 130 -14.81 -5.90 -17.62
N CYS A 131 -13.58 -5.37 -17.55
CA CYS A 131 -13.10 -4.65 -16.36
C CYS A 131 -13.99 -3.44 -16.07
N MET A 132 -14.31 -2.64 -17.10
CA MET A 132 -15.20 -1.50 -16.95
C MET A 132 -16.59 -1.91 -16.44
N TYR A 133 -17.15 -3.00 -16.98
CA TYR A 133 -18.44 -3.52 -16.53
C TYR A 133 -18.40 -3.97 -15.07
N VAL A 134 -17.42 -4.80 -14.71
CA VAL A 134 -17.26 -5.32 -13.34
C VAL A 134 -16.99 -4.18 -12.36
N ALA A 135 -16.06 -3.28 -12.67
CA ALA A 135 -15.73 -2.14 -11.82
C ALA A 135 -16.93 -1.19 -11.66
N SER A 136 -17.72 -0.97 -12.72
CA SER A 136 -18.96 -0.19 -12.62
C SER A 136 -19.98 -0.86 -11.70
N LYS A 137 -20.14 -2.18 -11.78
CA LYS A 137 -21.05 -2.93 -10.91
C LYS A 137 -20.57 -2.97 -9.46
N LEU A 138 -19.27 -3.16 -9.24
CA LEU A 138 -18.68 -3.05 -7.91
C LEU A 138 -18.89 -1.65 -7.34
N LYS A 139 -18.69 -0.60 -8.12
CA LYS A 139 -18.95 0.79 -7.69
C LYS A 139 -20.42 1.00 -7.32
N GLU A 140 -21.36 0.47 -8.11
CA GLU A 140 -22.80 0.53 -7.81
C GLU A 140 -23.13 -0.14 -6.47
N GLN A 141 -22.58 -1.33 -6.23
CA GLN A 141 -22.79 -2.07 -4.98
C GLN A 141 -22.10 -1.40 -3.79
N VAL A 142 -20.85 -0.96 -3.93
CA VAL A 142 -20.10 -0.29 -2.87
C VAL A 142 -20.68 1.08 -2.51
N ASN A 143 -21.37 1.74 -3.45
CA ASN A 143 -22.12 2.98 -3.18
C ASN A 143 -23.56 2.75 -2.72
N ASN A 144 -24.00 1.49 -2.62
CA ASN A 144 -25.30 1.18 -2.06
C ASN A 144 -25.28 1.42 -0.54
N PRO A 145 -26.20 2.24 0.01
CA PRO A 145 -26.19 2.57 1.44
C PRO A 145 -26.38 1.34 2.34
N VAL A 146 -27.05 0.29 1.86
CA VAL A 146 -27.20 -0.99 2.58
C VAL A 146 -25.85 -1.69 2.66
N THR A 147 -25.15 -1.87 1.54
CA THR A 147 -23.83 -2.50 1.50
C THR A 147 -22.81 -1.72 2.34
N GLN A 148 -22.88 -0.39 2.36
CA GLN A 148 -22.00 0.43 3.19
C GLN A 148 -22.29 0.28 4.68
N ALA A 149 -23.56 0.15 5.06
CA ALA A 149 -23.95 -0.16 6.43
C ALA A 149 -23.42 -1.55 6.83
N ASP A 150 -23.60 -2.56 5.97
CA ASP A 150 -23.09 -3.91 6.23
C ASP A 150 -21.57 -3.94 6.41
N ILE A 151 -20.82 -3.23 5.56
CA ILE A 151 -19.35 -3.12 5.67
C ILE A 151 -18.96 -2.39 6.97
N ARG A 152 -19.65 -1.31 7.33
CA ARG A 152 -19.40 -0.57 8.58
C ARG A 152 -19.62 -1.49 9.79
N ASP A 153 -20.74 -2.20 9.82
CA ASP A 153 -21.12 -3.02 10.96
C ASP A 153 -20.20 -4.24 11.11
N ALA A 154 -19.79 -4.86 9.99
CA ALA A 154 -18.76 -5.89 10.00
C ALA A 154 -17.42 -5.36 10.53
N SER A 155 -17.04 -4.13 10.16
CA SER A 155 -15.80 -3.49 10.64
C SER A 155 -15.87 -3.16 12.13
N LEU A 156 -17.01 -2.68 12.61
CA LEU A 156 -17.24 -2.44 14.05
C LEU A 156 -17.22 -3.75 14.85
N ALA A 157 -17.78 -4.83 14.30
CA ALA A 157 -17.70 -6.15 14.92
C ALA A 157 -16.25 -6.63 15.03
N ALA A 158 -15.41 -6.36 14.02
CA ALA A 158 -13.98 -6.64 14.08
C ALA A 158 -13.27 -5.79 15.14
N CYS A 159 -13.59 -4.49 15.26
CA CYS A 159 -13.06 -3.66 16.35
C CYS A 159 -13.48 -4.19 17.73
N ALA A 160 -14.73 -4.65 17.87
CA ALA A 160 -15.25 -5.24 19.10
C ALA A 160 -14.64 -6.60 19.46
N ALA A 161 -13.86 -7.22 18.57
CA ALA A 161 -13.09 -8.43 18.87
C ALA A 161 -11.69 -8.13 19.47
N LEU A 162 -11.20 -6.89 19.36
CA LEU A 162 -9.90 -6.49 19.93
C LEU A 162 -9.95 -6.43 21.47
N PRO A 163 -8.86 -6.68 22.21
CA PRO A 163 -8.82 -6.49 23.66
C PRO A 163 -9.30 -5.08 24.07
N GLU A 164 -9.99 -4.97 25.21
CA GLU A 164 -10.41 -3.66 25.72
C GLU A 164 -9.22 -2.73 25.93
N GLY A 165 -9.39 -1.46 25.55
CA GLY A 165 -8.38 -0.42 25.68
C GLY A 165 -8.22 0.41 24.40
N MET A 166 -7.18 1.23 24.40
CA MET A 166 -6.98 2.31 23.42
C MET A 166 -6.99 1.86 21.95
N MET A 167 -6.58 0.62 21.64
CA MET A 167 -6.62 0.10 20.27
C MET A 167 -8.04 -0.19 19.79
N ARG A 168 -8.90 -0.72 20.65
CA ARG A 168 -10.33 -0.94 20.33
C ARG A 168 -11.03 0.39 20.11
N ASP A 169 -10.74 1.38 20.95
CA ASP A 169 -11.31 2.73 20.84
C ASP A 169 -10.86 3.41 19.55
N ALA A 170 -9.54 3.42 19.27
CA ALA A 170 -9.00 3.99 18.03
C ALA A 170 -9.52 3.29 16.77
N CYS A 171 -9.72 1.95 16.81
CA CYS A 171 -10.34 1.20 15.72
C CYS A 171 -11.79 1.65 15.50
N THR A 172 -12.57 1.77 16.57
CA THR A 172 -13.97 2.19 16.53
C THR A 172 -14.08 3.61 15.97
N ASP A 173 -13.30 4.53 16.52
CA ASP A 173 -13.23 5.93 16.07
C ASP A 173 -12.87 6.02 14.58
N PHE A 174 -11.91 5.21 14.12
CA PHE A 174 -11.51 5.15 12.73
C PHE A 174 -12.67 4.68 11.83
N VAL A 175 -13.33 3.57 12.18
CA VAL A 175 -14.45 3.03 11.38
C VAL A 175 -15.62 4.01 11.36
N GLU A 176 -15.90 4.70 12.46
CA GLU A 176 -16.96 5.70 12.51
C GLU A 176 -16.60 6.96 11.72
N GLN A 177 -15.38 7.48 11.85
CA GLN A 177 -14.93 8.67 11.13
C GLN A 177 -14.97 8.48 9.61
N TYR A 178 -14.46 7.35 9.11
CA TYR A 178 -14.37 7.10 7.67
C TYR A 178 -15.63 6.44 7.11
N GLY A 179 -16.43 5.76 7.93
CA GLY A 179 -17.72 5.19 7.53
C GLY A 179 -18.75 6.24 7.11
N GLU A 180 -18.73 7.42 7.72
CA GLU A 180 -19.58 8.56 7.32
C GLU A 180 -19.20 9.11 5.93
N GLN A 181 -17.92 9.08 5.57
CA GLN A 181 -17.46 9.51 4.24
C GLN A 181 -17.98 8.60 3.13
N TRP A 182 -18.25 7.32 3.45
CA TRP A 182 -18.77 6.36 2.48
C TRP A 182 -20.27 6.51 2.26
N LYS A 183 -21.07 6.89 3.28
CA LYS A 183 -22.55 6.98 3.27
C LYS A 183 -23.21 7.85 2.18
N GLY A 184 -22.45 8.41 1.23
CA GLY A 184 -23.00 9.11 0.06
C GLY A 184 -23.73 10.42 0.39
N SER A 185 -23.65 10.90 1.63
CA SER A 185 -24.34 12.10 2.13
C SER A 185 -23.54 13.40 1.93
N SER A 186 -22.34 13.35 1.33
CA SER A 186 -21.58 14.55 1.02
C SER A 186 -22.16 15.28 -0.21
N PRO A 187 -22.49 16.59 -0.13
CA PRO A 187 -23.01 17.37 -1.24
C PRO A 187 -22.05 17.52 -2.43
N ALA A 188 -20.84 16.94 -2.37
CA ALA A 188 -19.86 16.85 -3.46
C ALA A 188 -20.09 15.66 -4.44
N ALA A 189 -21.12 14.83 -4.21
CA ALA A 189 -21.36 13.59 -4.97
C ALA A 189 -21.40 13.76 -6.50
N GLY A 190 -21.88 14.90 -7.02
CA GLY A 190 -21.96 15.15 -8.46
C GLY A 190 -20.61 15.32 -9.17
N GLN A 191 -19.63 15.98 -8.53
CA GLN A 191 -18.28 16.16 -9.11
C GLN A 191 -17.37 14.96 -8.84
N GLN A 192 -17.55 14.33 -7.68
CA GLN A 192 -16.75 13.18 -7.24
C GLN A 192 -17.06 11.93 -8.06
N GLN A 193 -18.29 11.77 -8.56
CA GLN A 193 -18.67 10.63 -9.38
C GLN A 193 -17.95 10.60 -10.74
N GLN A 194 -17.68 11.77 -11.33
CA GLN A 194 -16.97 11.91 -12.61
C GLN A 194 -15.45 11.73 -12.45
N GLN A 195 -14.86 12.25 -11.36
CA GLN A 195 -13.46 11.95 -10.98
C GLN A 195 -13.23 10.47 -10.68
N GLN A 196 -14.16 9.83 -9.97
CA GLN A 196 -14.09 8.39 -9.71
C GLN A 196 -14.22 7.56 -11.00
N GLN A 197 -14.95 8.04 -12.01
CA GLN A 197 -15.06 7.35 -13.30
C GLN A 197 -13.75 7.42 -14.08
N GLN A 198 -13.04 8.55 -14.03
CA GLN A 198 -11.66 8.66 -14.52
C GLN A 198 -10.68 7.80 -13.71
N GLN A 199 -10.83 7.68 -12.40
CA GLN A 199 -10.04 6.75 -11.59
C GLN A 199 -10.31 5.28 -11.96
N LEU A 200 -11.57 4.88 -12.20
CA LEU A 200 -11.87 3.52 -12.67
C LEU A 200 -11.19 3.19 -14.01
N LEU A 201 -11.16 4.15 -14.93
CA LEU A 201 -10.46 4.00 -16.22
C LEU A 201 -8.96 3.78 -16.02
N MET A 202 -8.35 4.54 -15.11
CA MET A 202 -6.94 4.37 -14.73
C MET A 202 -6.67 3.03 -14.03
N MET A 203 -7.58 2.56 -13.15
CA MET A 203 -7.45 1.26 -12.47
C MET A 203 -7.60 0.07 -13.43
N CYS A 204 -8.47 0.18 -14.43
CA CYS A 204 -8.64 -0.84 -15.47
C CYS A 204 -7.55 -0.80 -16.56
N GLY A 205 -6.66 0.21 -16.54
CA GLY A 205 -5.62 0.38 -17.56
C GLY A 205 -6.17 0.54 -18.98
N CYS A 206 -7.37 1.09 -19.11
CA CYS A 206 -8.02 1.33 -20.38
C CYS A 206 -7.54 2.69 -20.93
N ALA A 207 -7.01 2.73 -22.15
CA ALA A 207 -6.78 3.99 -22.84
C ALA A 207 -8.13 4.62 -23.22
N SER A 208 -8.28 5.93 -22.99
CA SER A 208 -9.37 6.71 -23.57
C SER A 208 -9.27 6.64 -25.10
N VAL A 209 -10.31 6.15 -25.76
CA VAL A 209 -10.52 6.32 -27.21
C VAL A 209 -10.72 7.81 -27.51
#